data_AF-A0A351QWA2-F1
#
_entry.id   AF-A0A351QWA2-F1
#
_cell.length_a   1.000
_cell.length_b   1.000
_cell.length_c   1.000
_cell.angle_alpha   90.00
_cell.angle_beta   90.00
_cell.angle_gamma   90.00
#
_symmetry.space_group_name_H-M   'P 1'
#
loop_
_entity.id
_entity.type
_entity.pdbx_description
1 polymer ?
#
loop_
_entity_poly.entity_id
_entity_poly.type
_entity_poly.pdbx_seq_one_letter_code
_entity_poly.pdbx_strand_id
1 'polypeptide(L)'
;MRNDKFDNELFFTCSIIEYIGRLTKNKRAYIVNMLGAKGINFIYEFADVLHSENIDAVADEFIRDYSIINGTFDNVKECEEEGYRVPSF
;
A
#
# COMPACT_ATOMS: atom_id res chain seq x y z
N MET A 1 16.09 -2.57 21.72
CA MET A 1 16.86 -1.73 20.78
C MET A 1 15.98 -1.60 19.55
N ARG A 2 15.37 -0.44 19.36
CA ARG A 2 14.57 -0.16 18.17
C ARG A 2 15.57 -0.08 17.02
N ASN A 3 15.54 -1.03 16.09
CA ASN A 3 16.44 -0.96 14.96
C ASN A 3 15.77 -0.07 13.92
N ASP A 4 16.03 1.23 14.00
CA ASP A 4 15.30 2.26 13.26
C ASP A 4 15.26 2.00 11.74
N LYS A 5 16.25 1.28 11.19
CA LYS A 5 16.26 0.85 9.77
C LYS A 5 15.20 -0.21 9.45
N PHE A 6 15.15 -1.28 10.24
CA PHE A 6 14.16 -2.36 10.03
C PHE A 6 12.74 -1.84 10.23
N ASP A 7 12.54 -0.94 11.20
CA ASP A 7 11.25 -0.30 11.44
C ASP A 7 10.83 0.58 10.25
N ASN A 8 11.78 1.32 9.65
CA ASN A 8 11.50 2.19 8.49
C ASN A 8 11.19 1.39 7.22
N GLU A 9 11.96 0.34 6.91
CA GLU A 9 11.75 -0.51 5.74
C GLU A 9 10.40 -1.25 5.83
N LEU A 10 10.07 -1.74 7.03
CA LEU A 10 8.76 -2.35 7.30
C LEU A 10 7.63 -1.32 7.18
N PHE A 11 7.84 -0.11 7.70
CA PHE A 11 6.86 0.97 7.61
C PHE A 11 6.59 1.36 6.15
N PHE A 12 7.62 1.47 5.32
CA PHE A 12 7.48 1.73 3.90
C PHE A 12 6.74 0.61 3.18
N THR A 13 7.15 -0.64 3.43
CA THR A 13 6.50 -1.82 2.86
C THR A 13 5.00 -1.84 3.15
N CYS A 14 4.61 -1.59 4.40
CA CYS A 14 3.21 -1.47 4.78
C CYS A 14 2.51 -0.26 4.14
N SER A 15 3.21 0.87 4.05
CA SER A 15 2.67 2.11 3.49
C SER A 15 2.38 1.99 2.01
N ILE A 16 3.25 1.33 1.23
CA ILE A 16 3.03 1.17 -0.20
C ILE A 16 1.91 0.16 -0.50
N ILE A 17 1.80 -0.92 0.28
CA ILE A 17 0.68 -1.87 0.19
C ILE A 17 -0.65 -1.15 0.47
N GLU A 18 -0.70 -0.31 1.50
CA GLU A 18 -1.87 0.51 1.82
C GLU A 18 -2.17 1.52 0.70
N TYR A 19 -1.14 2.14 0.14
CA TYR A 19 -1.28 3.12 -0.94
C TYR A 19 -1.87 2.50 -2.21
N ILE A 20 -1.31 1.37 -2.66
CA ILE A 20 -1.83 0.59 -3.79
C ILE A 20 -3.28 0.16 -3.53
N GLY A 21 -3.61 -0.25 -2.30
CA GLY A 21 -4.98 -0.60 -1.90
C GLY A 21 -5.96 0.57 -2.08
N ARG A 22 -5.55 1.80 -1.71
CA ARG A 22 -6.36 3.00 -1.90
C ARG A 22 -6.52 3.38 -3.37
N LEU A 23 -5.42 3.38 -4.13
CA LEU A 23 -5.43 3.71 -5.56
C LEU A 23 -6.33 2.76 -6.35
N THR A 24 -6.24 1.47 -6.06
CA THR A 24 -7.00 0.44 -6.77
C THR A 24 -8.35 0.14 -6.14
N LYS A 25 -8.75 0.83 -5.07
CA LYS A 25 -9.99 0.57 -4.33
C LYS A 25 -10.15 -0.90 -3.95
N ASN A 26 -9.12 -1.44 -3.31
CA ASN A 26 -9.05 -2.83 -2.86
C ASN A 26 -8.69 -2.94 -1.38
N LYS A 27 -9.09 -4.05 -0.76
CA LYS A 27 -8.68 -4.38 0.61
C LYS A 27 -7.17 -4.67 0.64
N ARG A 28 -6.48 -4.27 1.72
CA ARG A 28 -5.06 -4.59 1.93
C ARG A 28 -4.77 -6.08 1.80
N ALA A 29 -5.68 -6.92 2.29
CA ALA A 29 -5.58 -8.38 2.15
C ALA A 29 -5.54 -8.84 0.68
N TYR A 30 -6.29 -8.18 -0.21
CA TYR A 30 -6.24 -8.46 -1.64
C TYR A 30 -4.87 -8.10 -2.22
N ILE A 31 -4.33 -6.91 -1.90
CA ILE A 31 -3.01 -6.47 -2.36
C ILE A 31 -1.91 -7.43 -1.88
N VAL A 32 -1.92 -7.80 -0.60
CA VAL A 32 -0.98 -8.77 -0.02
C VAL A 32 -1.06 -10.13 -0.73
N ASN A 33 -2.25 -10.61 -1.05
CA ASN A 33 -2.42 -11.87 -1.78
C ASN A 33 -1.93 -11.79 -3.23
N MET A 34 -2.14 -10.66 -3.91
CA MET A 34 -1.65 -10.45 -5.27
C MET A 34 -0.12 -10.39 -5.32
N LEU A 35 0.50 -9.63 -4.42
CA LEU A 35 1.96 -9.52 -4.31
C LEU A 35 2.61 -10.84 -3.89
N GLY A 36 1.95 -11.57 -2.98
CA GLY A 36 2.48 -12.79 -2.38
C GLY A 36 3.77 -12.57 -1.60
N ALA A 37 4.35 -13.65 -1.07
CA ALA A 37 5.58 -13.58 -0.27
C ALA A 37 6.77 -13.03 -1.06
N LYS A 38 6.84 -13.32 -2.37
CA LYS A 38 7.93 -12.85 -3.23
C LYS A 38 7.87 -11.34 -3.47
N GLY A 39 6.70 -10.79 -3.79
CA GLY A 39 6.53 -9.36 -4.00
C GLY A 39 6.74 -8.56 -2.72
N ILE A 40 6.24 -9.05 -1.60
CA ILE A 40 6.44 -8.40 -0.29
C ILE A 40 7.92 -8.42 0.11
N ASN A 41 8.61 -9.55 -0.09
CA ASN A 41 10.05 -9.62 0.18
C ASN A 41 10.85 -8.68 -0.74
N PHE A 42 10.46 -8.55 -2.01
CA PHE A 42 11.09 -7.60 -2.92
C PHE A 42 10.93 -6.16 -2.42
N ILE A 43 9.71 -5.75 -2.05
CA ILE A 43 9.48 -4.39 -1.52
C ILE A 43 10.30 -4.15 -0.25
N TYR A 44 10.39 -5.14 0.64
CA TYR A 44 11.13 -5.03 1.89
C TYR A 44 12.64 -4.92 1.67
N GLU A 45 13.21 -5.80 0.83
CA GLU A 45 14.65 -5.82 0.53
C GLU A 45 15.13 -4.59 -0.24
N PHE A 46 14.27 -3.97 -1.05
CA PHE A 46 14.59 -2.78 -1.85
C PHE A 46 13.96 -1.49 -1.31
N ALA A 47 13.45 -1.51 -0.09
CA ALA A 47 12.75 -0.35 0.50
C ALA A 47 13.64 0.90 0.55
N ASP A 48 14.94 0.75 0.82
CA ASP A 48 15.92 1.84 0.86
C ASP A 48 16.09 2.58 -0.47
N VAL A 49 16.06 1.85 -1.59
CA VAL A 49 16.09 2.41 -2.94
C VAL A 49 14.73 3.03 -3.28
N LEU A 50 13.65 2.30 -3.02
CA LEU A 50 12.28 2.74 -3.32
C LEU A 50 11.87 4.00 -2.54
N HIS A 51 12.43 4.21 -1.35
CA HIS A 51 12.25 5.43 -0.56
C HIS A 51 12.70 6.71 -1.28
N SER A 52 13.64 6.60 -2.22
CA SER A 52 14.15 7.74 -2.99
C SER A 52 13.33 8.03 -4.24
N GLU A 53 12.49 7.07 -4.66
CA GLU A 53 11.69 7.15 -5.86
C GLU A 53 10.31 7.77 -5.59
N ASN A 54 9.61 8.14 -6.66
CA ASN A 54 8.24 8.63 -6.55
C ASN A 54 7.29 7.46 -6.23
N ILE A 55 6.60 7.54 -5.09
CA ILE A 55 5.67 6.50 -4.61
C ILE A 55 4.53 6.20 -5.60
N ASP A 56 4.08 7.18 -6.38
CA ASP A 56 3.05 7.00 -7.41
C ASP A 56 3.56 6.11 -8.55
N ALA A 57 4.78 6.38 -9.02
CA ALA A 57 5.40 5.60 -10.09
C ALA A 57 5.66 4.16 -9.65
N VAL A 58 6.16 3.98 -8.43
CA VAL A 58 6.39 2.65 -7.84
C VAL A 58 5.05 1.90 -7.71
N ALA A 59 4.01 2.55 -7.18
CA ALA A 59 2.69 1.93 -7.05
C ALA A 59 2.10 1.51 -8.40
N ASP A 60 2.18 2.37 -9.43
CA ASP A 60 1.69 2.07 -10.77
C ASP A 60 2.43 0.89 -11.41
N GLU A 61 3.74 0.77 -11.19
CA GLU A 61 4.53 -0.37 -11.64
C GLU A 61 4.05 -1.67 -10.99
N PHE A 62 3.88 -1.69 -9.65
CA PHE A 62 3.35 -2.86 -8.95
C PHE A 62 1.93 -3.22 -9.39
N ILE A 63 1.07 -2.24 -9.64
CA ILE A 63 -0.30 -2.46 -10.12
C ILE A 63 -0.28 -3.16 -11.48
N ARG A 64 0.59 -2.69 -12.39
CA ARG A 64 0.73 -3.26 -13.73
C ARG A 64 1.35 -4.66 -13.69
N ASP A 65 2.46 -4.81 -12.98
CA ASP A 65 3.26 -6.05 -12.97
C ASP A 65 2.50 -7.21 -12.32
N TYR A 66 1.75 -6.92 -11.26
CA TYR A 66 0.91 -7.92 -10.58
C TYR A 66 -0.52 -7.97 -11.13
N SER A 67 -0.82 -7.22 -12.20
CA SER A 67 -2.16 -7.19 -12.83
C SER A 67 -3.28 -6.92 -11.81
N ILE A 68 -3.04 -5.99 -10.89
CA ILE A 68 -3.99 -5.61 -9.84
C ILE A 68 -5.15 -4.85 -10.49
N ILE A 69 -6.31 -5.49 -10.56
CA ILE A 69 -7.53 -4.87 -11.07
C ILE A 69 -8.11 -3.89 -10.05
N ASN A 70 -8.75 -2.82 -10.54
CA ASN A 70 -9.50 -1.91 -9.68
C ASN A 70 -10.71 -2.64 -9.08
N GLY A 71 -10.81 -2.61 -7.77
CA GLY A 71 -11.95 -3.09 -7.01
C GLY A 71 -13.02 -2.02 -6.85
N THR A 72 -14.03 -2.36 -6.04
CA THR A 72 -15.11 -1.45 -5.64
C THR A 72 -15.01 -1.04 -4.17
N PHE A 73 -13.90 -1.35 -3.51
CA PHE A 73 -13.70 -1.12 -2.08
C PHE A 73 -13.29 0.34 -1.86
N ASP A 74 -14.30 1.18 -1.66
CA ASP A 74 -14.13 2.61 -1.41
C ASP A 74 -14.10 2.86 0.11
N ASN A 75 -12.90 2.83 0.68
CA ASN A 75 -12.65 3.05 2.12
C ASN A 75 -13.27 4.35 2.64
N VAL A 76 -13.43 5.38 1.78
CA VAL A 76 -14.01 6.67 2.17
C VAL A 76 -15.52 6.55 2.34
N LYS A 77 -16.22 5.87 1.41
CA LYS A 77 -17.66 5.61 1.57
C LYS A 77 -17.96 4.72 2.76
N GLU A 78 -17.18 3.67 3.01
CA GLU A 78 -17.41 2.77 4.13
C GLU A 78 -17.21 3.51 5.48
N CYS A 79 -16.27 4.45 5.57
CA CYS A 79 -16.13 5.33 6.74
C CYS A 79 -17.22 6.40 6.88
N GLU A 80 -17.75 6.94 5.77
CA GLU A 80 -18.88 7.88 5.79
C GLU A 80 -20.19 7.19 6.20
N GLU A 81 -20.41 5.95 5.75
CA GLU A 81 -21.59 5.14 6.09
C GLU A 81 -21.56 4.63 7.55
N GLU A 82 -20.38 4.32 8.09
CA GLU A 82 -20.16 3.96 9.51
C GLU A 82 -20.10 5.17 10.47
N GLY A 83 -20.44 6.38 9.98
CA GLY A 83 -20.63 7.57 10.83
C GLY A 83 -19.34 8.31 11.22
N TYR A 84 -18.20 7.98 10.62
CA TYR A 84 -16.96 8.74 10.80
C TYR A 84 -16.96 9.96 9.87
N ARG A 85 -17.65 11.03 10.29
CA ARG A 85 -17.60 12.33 9.61
C ARG A 85 -16.19 12.90 9.73
N VAL A 86 -15.47 13.00 8.61
CA VAL A 86 -14.25 13.80 8.54
C VAL A 86 -14.65 15.24 8.87
N PRO A 87 -14.13 15.87 9.95
CA PRO A 87 -14.50 17.23 10.28
C PRO A 87 -13.97 18.16 9.18
N SER A 88 -14.89 18.69 8.39
CA SER A 88 -14.64 19.82 7.48
C SER A 88 -14.60 21.11 8.31
N PHE A 89 -13.46 21.81 8.28
CA PHE A 89 -13.37 23.20 8.72
C PHE A 89 -13.98 24.14 7.68
#